data_AF-A0A950NM24-F1
#
_entry.id   AF-A0A950NM24-F1
#
_cell.length_a   1.000
_cell.length_b   1.000
_cell.length_c   1.000
_cell.angle_alpha   90.00
_cell.angle_beta   90.00
_cell.angle_gamma   90.00
#
_symmetry.space_group_name_H-M   'P 1'
#
loop_
_entity.id
_entity.type
_entity.pdbx_description
1 polymer ?
#
loop_
_entity_poly.entity_id
_entity_poly.type
_entity_poly.pdbx_seq_one_letter_code
_entity_poly.pdbx_strand_id
1 'polypeptide(L)'
;MDGLENLRPLERRVARLAAAGVTPDEIGRRFHRSGEHIERVLTLASLPHRRAPQQHDGLRPLERRLLRWRDTGASPEELAGRFRRGPGYVERVLALAEYKQHQS
;
A
#
# COMPACT_ATOMS: atom_id res chain seq x y z
N MET A 1 -12.72 -21.52 6.26
CA MET A 1 -13.27 -20.14 6.23
C MET A 1 -12.11 -19.20 5.87
N ASP A 2 -11.44 -19.45 4.73
CA ASP A 2 -10.02 -19.05 4.58
C ASP A 2 -9.82 -17.86 3.61
N GLY A 3 -10.92 -17.20 3.23
CA GLY A 3 -10.88 -16.05 2.31
C GLY A 3 -10.53 -14.72 2.98
N LEU A 4 -10.84 -14.57 4.28
CA LEU A 4 -10.70 -13.28 4.96
C LEU A 4 -9.24 -12.92 5.30
N GLU A 5 -8.38 -13.90 5.57
CA GLU A 5 -6.97 -13.64 5.94
C GLU A 5 -6.23 -12.88 4.82
N ASN A 6 -6.61 -13.19 3.57
CA ASN A 6 -6.10 -12.55 2.38
C ASN A 6 -6.64 -11.13 2.16
N LEU A 7 -7.57 -10.62 2.96
CA LEU A 7 -8.12 -9.26 2.79
C LEU A 7 -7.35 -8.23 3.62
N ARG A 8 -7.39 -6.96 3.20
CA ARG A 8 -6.85 -5.84 3.98
C ARG A 8 -7.60 -5.72 5.32
N PRO A 9 -6.98 -5.12 6.37
CA PRO A 9 -7.63 -4.97 7.66
C PRO A 9 -9.02 -4.32 7.61
N LEU A 10 -9.18 -3.28 6.77
CA LEU A 10 -10.47 -2.61 6.54
C LEU A 10 -11.48 -3.58 5.91
N GLU A 11 -11.12 -4.20 4.78
CA GLU A 11 -11.95 -5.16 4.05
C GLU A 11 -12.41 -6.31 4.96
N ARG A 12 -11.51 -6.86 5.79
CA ARG A 12 -11.84 -7.89 6.79
C ARG A 12 -12.90 -7.43 7.77
N ARG A 13 -12.74 -6.24 8.35
CA ARG A 13 -13.67 -5.73 9.37
C ARG A 13 -15.03 -5.42 8.75
N VAL A 14 -15.05 -4.83 7.56
CA VAL A 14 -16.27 -4.57 6.78
C VAL A 14 -16.99 -5.88 6.45
N ALA A 15 -16.29 -6.89 5.93
CA ALA A 15 -16.86 -8.19 5.61
C ALA A 15 -17.44 -8.91 6.85
N ARG A 16 -16.76 -8.82 8.01
CA ARG A 16 -17.27 -9.39 9.27
C ARG A 16 -18.55 -8.71 9.75
N LEU A 17 -18.63 -7.38 9.65
CA LEU A 17 -19.83 -6.63 10.04
C LEU A 17 -21.00 -6.93 9.10
N ALA A 18 -20.75 -7.01 7.79
CA ALA A 18 -21.77 -7.38 6.81
C ALA A 18 -22.26 -8.83 7.04
N ALA A 19 -21.36 -9.76 7.34
CA ALA A 19 -21.72 -11.14 7.71
C ALA A 19 -22.53 -11.22 9.00
N ALA A 20 -22.37 -10.26 9.91
CA ALA A 20 -23.18 -10.10 11.12
C ALA A 20 -24.52 -9.36 10.87
N GLY A 21 -24.86 -9.05 9.62
CA GLY A 21 -26.11 -8.40 9.24
C GLY A 21 -26.12 -6.87 9.37
N VAL A 22 -24.98 -6.22 9.62
CA VAL A 22 -24.91 -4.76 9.69
C VAL A 22 -24.99 -4.16 8.28
N THR A 23 -25.86 -3.16 8.10
CA THR A 23 -26.09 -2.56 6.78
C THR A 23 -24.88 -1.75 6.30
N PRO A 24 -24.65 -1.64 4.97
CA PRO A 24 -23.55 -0.85 4.41
C PRO A 24 -23.54 0.61 4.88
N ASP A 25 -24.70 1.26 5.03
CA ASP A 25 -24.79 2.63 5.53
C ASP A 25 -24.34 2.76 6.99
N GLU A 26 -24.74 1.82 7.85
CA GLU A 26 -24.34 1.81 9.25
C GLU A 26 -22.84 1.53 9.39
N ILE A 27 -22.30 0.59 8.61
CA ILE A 27 -20.85 0.37 8.52
C ILE A 27 -20.18 1.67 8.03
N GLY A 28 -20.72 2.32 7.02
CA GLY A 28 -20.22 3.58 6.47
C GLY A 28 -20.08 4.65 7.55
N ARG A 29 -21.14 4.86 8.35
CA ARG A 29 -21.12 5.78 9.50
C ARG A 29 -20.00 5.44 10.48
N ARG A 30 -19.81 4.18 10.86
CA ARG A 30 -18.74 3.74 11.78
C ARG A 30 -17.33 3.98 11.26
N PHE A 31 -17.13 3.96 9.94
CA PHE A 31 -15.83 4.18 9.30
C PHE A 31 -15.66 5.60 8.74
N HIS A 32 -16.61 6.51 8.97
CA HIS A 32 -16.65 7.85 8.35
C HIS A 32 -16.52 7.78 6.82
N ARG A 33 -17.33 6.91 6.19
CA ARG A 33 -17.42 6.67 4.74
C ARG A 33 -18.88 6.60 4.31
N SER A 34 -19.15 6.76 3.01
CA SER A 34 -20.50 6.55 2.45
C SER A 34 -20.85 5.06 2.38
N GLY A 35 -22.15 4.73 2.39
CA GLY A 35 -22.62 3.36 2.14
C GLY A 35 -22.14 2.80 0.81
N GLU A 36 -22.17 3.61 -0.26
CA GLU A 36 -21.64 3.25 -1.59
C GLU A 36 -20.16 2.84 -1.53
N HIS A 37 -19.35 3.52 -0.72
CA HIS A 37 -17.95 3.13 -0.52
C HIS A 37 -17.84 1.75 0.13
N ILE A 38 -18.70 1.45 1.11
CA ILE A 38 -18.74 0.15 1.78
C ILE A 38 -19.19 -0.95 0.83
N GLU A 39 -20.21 -0.70 0.02
CA GLU A 39 -20.67 -1.66 -1.00
C GLU A 39 -19.55 -1.97 -2.00
N ARG A 40 -18.83 -0.94 -2.47
CA ARG A 40 -17.67 -1.12 -3.34
C ARG A 40 -16.59 -1.99 -2.68
N VAL A 41 -16.33 -1.77 -1.40
CA VAL A 41 -15.38 -2.59 -0.62
C VAL A 41 -15.85 -4.04 -0.54
N LEU A 42 -17.12 -4.30 -0.25
CA LEU A 42 -17.69 -5.65 -0.18
C LEU A 42 -17.61 -6.37 -1.54
N THR A 43 -17.96 -5.67 -2.62
CA THR A 43 -17.86 -6.19 -3.99
C THR A 43 -16.43 -6.54 -4.37
N LEU A 44 -15.45 -5.70 -4.05
CA LEU A 44 -14.05 -6.00 -4.33
C LEU A 44 -13.48 -7.12 -3.44
N ALA A 45 -13.98 -7.24 -2.22
CA ALA A 45 -13.58 -8.28 -1.28
C ALA A 45 -14.11 -9.67 -1.67
N SER A 46 -15.21 -9.77 -2.42
CA SER A 46 -15.78 -11.03 -2.87
C SER A 46 -15.15 -11.58 -4.17
N LEU A 47 -14.31 -10.78 -4.85
CA LEU A 47 -13.67 -11.21 -6.09
C LEU A 47 -12.75 -12.42 -5.86
N PRO A 48 -12.77 -13.41 -6.77
CA PRO A 48 -11.90 -14.58 -6.66
C PRO A 48 -10.43 -14.14 -6.73
N HIS A 49 -9.58 -14.81 -5.94
CA HIS A 49 -8.14 -14.50 -5.83
C HIS A 49 -7.82 -13.11 -5.28
N ARG A 50 -8.77 -12.42 -4.63
CA ARG A 50 -8.46 -11.19 -3.91
C ARG A 50 -7.41 -11.47 -2.84
N ARG A 51 -6.27 -10.78 -2.96
CA ARG A 51 -5.20 -10.78 -1.97
C ARG A 51 -4.83 -9.35 -1.64
N ALA A 52 -4.68 -9.06 -0.36
CA ALA A 52 -4.12 -7.84 0.14
C ALA A 52 -2.69 -7.76 -0.41
N PRO A 53 -2.26 -6.57 -0.85
CA PRO A 53 -0.87 -6.41 -1.22
C PRO A 53 -0.02 -6.78 -0.01
N GLN A 54 0.85 -7.76 -0.20
CA GLN A 54 1.80 -8.16 0.82
C GLN A 54 2.70 -6.95 1.10
N GLN A 55 2.87 -6.60 2.37
CA GLN A 55 3.90 -5.64 2.71
C GLN A 55 5.24 -6.29 2.34
N HIS A 56 6.03 -5.59 1.54
CA HIS A 56 7.38 -6.03 1.23
C HIS A 56 8.26 -5.65 2.41
N ASP A 57 8.74 -6.65 3.13
CA ASP A 57 9.77 -6.46 4.14
C ASP A 57 11.08 -6.10 3.41
N GLY A 58 11.56 -4.88 3.65
CA GLY A 58 12.78 -4.35 3.05
C GLY A 58 12.59 -3.42 1.84
N LEU A 59 13.66 -3.31 1.05
CA LEU A 59 13.78 -2.31 -0.01
C LEU A 59 13.06 -2.73 -1.30
N ARG A 60 12.23 -1.84 -1.82
CA ARG A 60 11.62 -1.99 -3.16
C ARG A 60 12.71 -1.99 -4.25
N PRO A 61 12.46 -2.59 -5.43
CA PRO A 61 13.42 -2.59 -6.53
C PRO A 61 13.91 -1.18 -6.93
N LEU A 62 13.02 -0.18 -6.90
CA LEU A 62 13.37 1.22 -7.13
C LEU A 62 14.35 1.75 -6.07
N GLU A 63 14.02 1.55 -4.80
CA GLU A 63 14.83 1.97 -3.65
C GLU A 63 16.23 1.34 -3.71
N ARG A 64 16.32 0.02 -3.94
CA ARG A 64 17.61 -0.69 -4.12
C ARG A 64 18.44 -0.12 -5.27
N ARG A 65 17.79 0.20 -6.39
CA ARG A 65 18.50 0.72 -7.56
C ARG A 65 19.03 2.13 -7.31
N LEU A 66 18.21 3.00 -6.71
CA LEU A 66 18.61 4.37 -6.38
C LEU A 66 19.77 4.38 -5.37
N LEU A 67 19.69 3.58 -4.30
CA LEU A 67 20.77 3.45 -3.33
C LEU A 67 22.07 2.98 -3.98
N ARG A 68 22.06 1.89 -4.74
CA ARG A 68 23.27 1.38 -5.42
C ARG A 68 23.96 2.43 -6.30
N TRP A 69 23.17 3.22 -7.01
CA TRP A 69 23.73 4.23 -7.92
C TRP A 69 24.27 5.43 -7.15
N ARG A 70 23.62 5.82 -6.06
CA ARG A 70 24.14 6.81 -5.13
C ARG A 70 25.44 6.34 -4.46
N ASP A 71 25.53 5.06 -4.09
CA ASP A 71 26.76 4.47 -3.54
C ASP A 71 27.91 4.49 -4.57
N THR A 72 27.58 4.57 -5.86
CA THR A 72 28.54 4.75 -6.97
C THR A 72 28.83 6.24 -7.26
N GLY A 73 28.24 7.17 -6.50
CA GLY A 73 28.46 8.61 -6.61
C GLY A 73 27.49 9.38 -7.51
N ALA A 74 26.40 8.76 -8.00
CA ALA A 74 25.43 9.45 -8.83
C ALA A 74 24.66 10.52 -8.04
N SER A 75 24.51 11.72 -8.62
CA SER A 75 23.78 12.82 -7.98
C SER A 75 22.25 12.63 -8.07
N PRO A 76 21.45 13.22 -7.17
CA PRO A 76 19.99 13.19 -7.25
C PRO A 76 19.43 13.69 -8.58
N GLU A 77 20.07 14.68 -9.21
CA GLU A 77 19.69 15.26 -10.50
C GLU A 77 19.93 14.27 -11.65
N GLU A 78 21.07 13.58 -11.64
CA GLU A 78 21.38 12.54 -12.62
C GLU A 78 20.43 11.35 -12.52
N LEU A 79 20.07 10.97 -11.29
CA LEU A 79 19.07 9.95 -11.02
C LEU A 79 17.68 10.41 -11.47
N ALA A 80 17.30 11.65 -11.19
CA ALA A 80 16.02 12.22 -11.60
C ALA A 80 15.82 12.13 -13.11
N GLY A 81 16.84 12.50 -13.90
CA GLY A 81 16.83 12.35 -15.36
C GLY A 81 16.62 10.90 -15.81
N ARG A 82 17.34 9.95 -15.19
CA ARG A 82 17.24 8.52 -15.56
C ARG A 82 15.91 7.89 -15.23
N PHE A 83 15.29 8.28 -14.12
CA PHE A 83 13.99 7.76 -13.69
C PHE A 83 12.80 8.54 -14.25
N ARG A 84 13.04 9.60 -15.04
CA ARG A 84 12.01 10.53 -15.53
C ARG A 84 11.14 11.07 -14.38
N ARG A 85 11.80 11.45 -13.28
CA ARG A 85 11.20 12.01 -12.06
C ARG A 85 11.89 13.32 -11.71
N GLY A 86 11.30 14.11 -10.81
CA GLY A 86 11.96 15.30 -10.27
C GLY A 86 12.99 14.95 -9.17
N PRO A 87 14.00 15.82 -8.94
CA PRO A 87 15.03 15.59 -7.92
C PRO A 87 14.44 15.40 -6.52
N GLY A 88 13.49 16.23 -6.11
CA GLY A 88 12.83 16.07 -4.80
C GLY A 88 12.03 14.77 -4.64
N TYR A 89 11.60 14.11 -5.73
CA TYR A 89 11.04 12.76 -5.63
C TYR A 89 12.13 11.73 -5.32
N VAL A 90 13.27 11.83 -6.00
CA VAL A 90 14.42 10.94 -5.80
C VAL A 90 14.96 11.06 -4.38
N GLU A 91 15.13 12.28 -3.87
CA GLU A 91 15.57 12.54 -2.50
C GLU A 91 14.66 11.89 -1.46
N ARG A 92 13.34 12.05 -1.58
CA ARG A 92 12.39 11.42 -0.66
C ARG A 92 12.47 9.90 -0.70
N VAL A 93 12.66 9.31 -1.88
CA VAL A 93 12.78 7.86 -2.02
C VAL A 93 14.10 7.36 -1.42
N LEU A 94 15.20 8.10 -1.62
CA LEU A 94 16.50 7.78 -1.02
C LEU A 94 16.44 7.84 0.51
N ALA A 95 15.89 8.91 1.09
CA ALA A 95 15.73 9.04 2.53
C ALA A 95 14.87 7.91 3.14
N LEU A 96 13.77 7.56 2.45
CA LEU A 96 12.93 6.42 2.87
C LEU A 96 13.69 5.08 2.77
N ALA A 97 14.51 4.91 1.73
CA ALA A 97 15.28 3.71 1.53
C ALA A 97 16.36 3.54 2.62
N GLU A 98 17.08 4.61 2.96
CA GLU A 98 18.06 4.61 4.07
C GLU A 98 17.41 4.28 5.40
N TYR A 99 16.25 4.90 5.70
CA TYR A 99 15.49 4.59 6.90
C TYR A 99 15.19 3.10 7.01
N LYS A 100 14.74 2.48 5.92
CA LYS A 100 14.45 1.03 5.88
C LYS A 100 15.68 0.16 6.06
N GLN A 101 16.85 0.58 5.54
CA GLN A 101 18.11 -0.15 5.74
C GLN A 101 18.53 -0.16 7.21
N HIS A 102 18.31 0.94 7.95
CA HIS A 102 18.66 1.02 9.36
C HIS A 102 17.66 0.34 10.31
N GLN A 103 16.46 0.01 9.82
CA GLN A 103 15.39 -0.65 10.59
C GLN A 103 15.31 -2.16 10.34
N SER A 104 16.12 -2.70 9.42
CA SER A 104 16.15 -4.13 9.07
C SER A 104 17.29 -4.87 9.75
#